data_AF-A0A847F4L0-F1
#
_entry.id   AF-A0A847F4L0-F1
#
_cell.length_a   1.000
_cell.length_b   1.000
_cell.length_c   1.000
_cell.angle_alpha   90.00
_cell.angle_beta   90.00
_cell.angle_gamma   90.00
#
_symmetry.space_group_name_H-M   'P 1'
#
loop_
_entity.id
_entity.type
_entity.pdbx_description
1 polymer ?
#
loop_
_entity_poly.entity_id
_entity_poly.type
_entity_poly.pdbx_seq_one_letter_code
_entity_poly.pdbx_strand_id
1 'polypeptide(L)'
;MAPLGEPTFELEEGRAVQILEEAAADLQLETRRGELVDVGFDAPLDVDLDFVGMRSSVAWISSNDLARWGDAIPDAAPQNQLRILSGRGESRGMHVLLLRADSYRFFREPDALQRGGISEREIEARLRQDLRDFIEFERSRGANSGASSLQ
;
A
#
# COMPACT_ATOMS: atom_id res chain seq x y z
N MET A 1 -2.43 6.24 -34.67
CA MET A 1 -3.08 5.46 -33.60
C MET A 1 -3.65 6.43 -32.59
N ALA A 2 -4.92 6.29 -32.20
CA ALA A 2 -5.47 7.11 -31.12
C ALA A 2 -4.75 6.76 -29.80
N PRO A 3 -4.49 7.73 -28.92
CA PRO A 3 -3.90 7.45 -27.61
C PRO A 3 -4.79 6.46 -26.86
N LEU A 4 -4.16 5.58 -26.08
CA LEU A 4 -4.89 4.82 -25.07
C LEU A 4 -5.56 5.83 -24.14
N GLY A 5 -6.84 5.65 -23.81
CA GLY A 5 -7.47 6.44 -22.75
C GLY A 5 -6.81 6.18 -21.39
N GLU A 6 -7.29 6.83 -20.33
CA GLU A 6 -6.86 6.52 -18.96
C GLU A 6 -7.53 5.24 -18.45
N PRO A 7 -6.85 4.43 -17.61
CA PRO A 7 -7.49 3.29 -16.96
C PRO A 7 -8.54 3.79 -15.95
N THR A 8 -9.72 3.17 -15.95
CA THR A 8 -10.86 3.63 -15.15
C THR A 8 -11.37 2.64 -14.13
N PHE A 9 -10.98 1.37 -14.21
CA PHE A 9 -11.41 0.35 -13.25
C PHE A 9 -10.44 0.29 -12.08
N GLU A 10 -10.98 0.21 -10.86
CA GLU A 10 -10.22 0.05 -9.62
C GLU A 10 -10.40 -1.36 -9.07
N LEU A 11 -9.43 -1.84 -8.30
CA LEU A 11 -9.64 -3.01 -7.46
C LEU A 11 -10.67 -2.67 -6.38
N GLU A 12 -11.62 -3.57 -6.16
CA GLU A 12 -12.48 -3.49 -4.98
C GLU A 12 -11.61 -3.61 -3.71
N GLU A 13 -11.92 -2.82 -2.68
CA GLU A 13 -11.16 -2.79 -1.42
C GLU A 13 -10.99 -4.19 -0.81
N GLY A 14 -12.07 -4.97 -0.73
CA GLY A 14 -12.01 -6.34 -0.23
C GLY A 14 -11.06 -7.24 -1.03
N ARG A 15 -10.97 -7.04 -2.36
CA ARG A 15 -10.04 -7.77 -3.23
C ARG A 15 -8.61 -7.31 -3.02
N ALA A 16 -8.37 -6.01 -2.89
CA ALA A 16 -7.05 -5.45 -2.62
C ALA A 16 -6.49 -5.96 -1.28
N VAL A 17 -7.30 -5.92 -0.21
CA VAL A 17 -6.91 -6.43 1.10
C VAL A 17 -6.64 -7.94 1.05
N GLN A 18 -7.47 -8.72 0.35
CA GLN A 18 -7.22 -10.16 0.16
C GLN A 18 -5.87 -10.43 -0.53
N ILE A 19 -5.54 -9.69 -1.58
CA ILE A 19 -4.25 -9.84 -2.29
C ILE A 19 -3.07 -9.53 -1.36
N LEU A 20 -3.20 -8.50 -0.53
CA LEU A 20 -2.18 -8.12 0.44
C LEU A 20 -2.00 -9.18 1.54
N GLU A 21 -3.09 -9.80 2.00
CA GLU A 21 -3.03 -10.93 2.95
C GLU A 21 -2.36 -12.15 2.33
N GLU A 22 -2.72 -12.51 1.10
CA GLU A 22 -2.09 -13.61 0.37
C GLU A 22 -0.59 -13.38 0.21
N ALA A 23 -0.18 -12.17 -0.18
CA ALA A 23 1.22 -11.82 -0.31
C ALA A 23 1.97 -11.75 1.03
N ALA A 24 1.31 -11.31 2.11
CA ALA A 24 1.87 -11.37 3.46
C ALA A 24 2.09 -12.82 3.91
N ALA A 25 1.15 -13.71 3.61
CA ALA A 25 1.27 -15.14 3.90
C ALA A 25 2.39 -15.80 3.10
N ASP A 26 2.57 -15.46 1.82
CA ASP A 26 3.70 -15.90 0.98
C ASP A 26 5.06 -15.48 1.59
N LEU A 27 5.09 -14.34 2.29
CA LEU A 27 6.25 -13.82 3.03
C LEU A 27 6.38 -14.37 4.46
N GLN A 28 5.51 -15.29 4.85
CA GLN A 28 5.42 -15.91 6.17
C GLN A 28 5.20 -14.90 7.31
N LEU A 29 4.40 -13.86 7.04
CA LEU A 29 4.02 -12.86 8.03
C LEU A 29 2.65 -13.19 8.62
N GLU A 30 2.53 -13.00 9.94
CA GLU A 30 1.24 -13.00 10.62
C GLU A 30 0.65 -11.58 10.61
N THR A 31 -0.63 -11.46 10.28
CA THR A 31 -1.33 -10.18 10.15
C THR A 31 -2.50 -10.04 11.12
N ARG A 32 -2.78 -8.81 11.56
CA ARG A 32 -4.02 -8.40 12.24
C ARG A 32 -4.71 -7.30 11.45
N ARG A 33 -5.98 -7.02 11.75
CA ARG A 33 -6.77 -5.96 11.10
C ARG A 33 -7.31 -4.95 12.11
N GLY A 34 -7.63 -3.75 11.64
CA GLY A 34 -8.40 -2.75 12.39
C GLY A 34 -7.61 -2.05 13.49
N GLU A 35 -6.31 -1.87 13.27
CA GLU A 35 -5.46 -1.08 14.19
C GLU A 35 -5.52 0.40 13.80
N LEU A 36 -5.54 1.27 14.81
CA LEU A 36 -5.52 2.71 14.60
C LEU A 36 -4.10 3.25 14.78
N VAL A 37 -3.59 3.92 13.75
CA VAL A 37 -2.23 4.47 13.75
C VAL A 37 -2.27 5.98 13.60
N ASP A 38 -1.74 6.70 14.59
CA ASP A 38 -1.54 8.14 14.47
C ASP A 38 -0.37 8.42 13.53
N VAL A 39 -0.67 8.83 12.29
CA VAL A 39 0.31 9.26 11.28
C VAL A 39 0.39 10.80 11.16
N GLY A 40 -0.30 11.51 12.07
CA GLY A 40 -0.36 12.97 12.10
C GLY A 40 -1.43 13.60 11.22
N PHE A 41 -2.44 12.83 10.81
CA PHE A 41 -3.70 13.36 10.29
C PHE A 41 -4.57 13.88 11.45
N ASP A 42 -5.70 14.51 11.12
CA ASP A 42 -6.65 15.03 12.11
C ASP A 42 -7.30 13.94 12.97
N ALA A 43 -7.28 12.69 12.50
CA ALA A 43 -7.67 11.50 13.24
C ALA A 43 -6.72 10.33 12.94
N PRO A 44 -6.57 9.35 13.84
CA PRO A 44 -5.82 8.14 13.57
C PRO A 44 -6.31 7.43 12.31
N LEU A 45 -5.36 6.94 11.52
CA LEU A 45 -5.62 6.17 10.31
C LEU A 45 -5.98 4.74 10.69
N ASP A 46 -7.10 4.24 10.16
CA ASP A 46 -7.44 2.81 10.23
C ASP A 46 -6.60 2.05 9.21
N VAL A 47 -5.85 1.05 9.67
CA VAL A 47 -4.98 0.24 8.81
C VAL A 47 -5.60 -1.13 8.58
N ASP A 48 -5.60 -1.56 7.32
CA ASP A 48 -6.18 -2.83 6.89
C ASP A 48 -5.37 -4.02 7.39
N LEU A 49 -4.03 -3.89 7.41
CA LEU A 49 -3.12 -4.94 7.85
C LEU A 49 -2.05 -4.39 8.77
N ASP A 50 -1.95 -4.97 9.97
CA ASP A 50 -0.84 -4.82 10.89
C ASP A 50 0.01 -6.10 10.90
N PHE A 51 1.35 -5.98 10.84
CA PHE A 51 2.26 -7.13 10.83
C PHE A 51 2.76 -7.46 12.23
N VAL A 52 2.36 -8.64 12.74
CA VAL A 52 2.69 -9.06 14.11
C VAL A 52 4.20 -9.14 14.34
N GLY A 53 4.67 -8.45 15.37
CA GLY A 53 6.09 -8.42 15.72
C GLY A 53 6.93 -7.47 14.86
N MET A 54 6.30 -6.76 13.91
CA MET A 54 6.90 -5.66 13.15
C MET A 54 6.26 -4.35 13.60
N ARG A 55 6.98 -3.23 13.47
CA ARG A 55 6.39 -1.89 13.63
C ARG A 55 5.99 -1.37 12.26
N SER A 56 5.16 -2.14 11.56
CA SER A 56 4.83 -1.90 10.16
C SER A 56 3.39 -2.32 9.88
N SER A 57 2.68 -1.50 9.12
CA SER A 57 1.28 -1.72 8.75
C SER A 57 1.00 -1.24 7.32
N VAL A 58 -0.15 -1.59 6.75
CA VAL A 58 -0.60 -1.19 5.42
C VAL A 58 -2.01 -0.60 5.51
N ALA A 59 -2.22 0.52 4.83
CA ALA A 59 -3.53 1.13 4.63
C ALA A 59 -3.84 1.24 3.14
N TRP A 60 -4.94 0.61 2.72
CA TRP A 60 -5.58 0.78 1.43
C TRP A 60 -6.52 1.99 1.49
N ILE A 61 -6.27 2.95 0.62
CA ILE A 61 -7.06 4.17 0.55
C ILE A 61 -8.00 4.05 -0.65
N SER A 62 -9.28 3.84 -0.37
CA SER A 62 -10.32 3.80 -1.39
C SER A 62 -10.61 5.19 -1.95
N SER A 63 -11.32 5.24 -3.07
CA SER A 63 -11.89 6.50 -3.60
C SER A 63 -12.84 7.18 -2.60
N ASN A 64 -13.50 6.42 -1.72
CA ASN A 64 -14.34 6.98 -0.66
C ASN A 64 -13.51 7.63 0.45
N ASP A 65 -12.36 7.04 0.80
CA ASP A 65 -11.44 7.63 1.77
C ASP A 65 -10.85 8.93 1.25
N LEU A 66 -10.47 8.98 -0.03
CA LEU A 66 -10.04 10.22 -0.68
C LEU A 66 -11.14 11.28 -0.65
N ALA A 67 -12.40 10.91 -0.91
CA ALA A 67 -13.52 11.84 -0.84
C ALA A 67 -13.82 12.33 0.59
N ARG A 68 -13.57 11.48 1.60
CA ARG A 68 -13.81 11.78 3.01
C ARG A 68 -12.70 12.65 3.62
N TRP A 69 -11.45 12.30 3.35
CA TRP A 69 -10.27 12.88 4.01
C TRP A 69 -9.57 13.94 3.14
N GLY A 70 -9.83 13.96 1.84
CA GLY A 70 -9.34 14.98 0.90
C GLY A 70 -7.82 15.17 1.00
N ASP A 71 -7.42 16.43 1.17
CA ASP A 71 -6.02 16.87 1.20
C ASP A 71 -5.22 16.35 2.40
N ALA A 72 -5.86 15.73 3.40
CA ALA A 72 -5.15 15.08 4.49
C ALA A 72 -4.38 13.86 4.00
N ILE A 73 -4.86 13.19 2.95
CA ILE A 73 -4.19 12.02 2.37
C ILE A 73 -3.15 12.51 1.35
N PRO A 74 -1.86 12.20 1.54
CA PRO A 74 -0.83 12.60 0.59
C PRO A 74 -1.11 12.08 -0.83
N ASP A 75 -0.64 12.84 -1.81
CA ASP A 75 -0.64 12.42 -3.20
C ASP A 75 0.05 11.06 -3.37
N ALA A 76 -0.45 10.32 -4.37
CA ALA A 76 0.18 9.09 -4.83
C ALA A 76 1.68 9.32 -5.01
N ALA A 77 2.48 8.32 -4.64
CA ALA A 77 3.90 8.38 -4.90
C ALA A 77 4.14 8.45 -6.42
N PRO A 78 5.20 9.14 -6.88
CA PRO A 78 5.64 9.04 -8.27
C PRO A 78 5.77 7.56 -8.67
N GLN A 79 5.60 7.26 -9.97
CA GLN A 79 5.59 5.87 -10.47
C GLN A 79 6.72 5.02 -9.87
N ASN A 80 6.36 3.83 -9.39
CA ASN A 80 7.25 2.83 -8.78
C ASN A 80 7.90 3.25 -7.46
N GLN A 81 7.40 4.29 -6.78
CA GLN A 81 7.82 4.62 -5.43
C GLN A 81 6.75 4.20 -4.42
N LEU A 82 7.19 3.82 -3.21
CA LEU A 82 6.30 3.52 -2.10
C LEU A 82 6.03 4.79 -1.29
N ARG A 83 4.78 4.99 -0.86
CA ARG A 83 4.43 6.04 0.09
C ARG A 83 4.38 5.45 1.49
N ILE A 84 5.34 5.84 2.34
CA ILE A 84 5.41 5.36 3.73
C ILE A 84 5.23 6.54 4.67
N LEU A 85 4.30 6.42 5.62
CA LEU A 85 4.05 7.40 6.67
C LEU A 85 4.61 6.91 8.00
N SER A 86 5.29 7.80 8.73
CA SER A 86 5.78 7.49 10.07
C SER A 86 4.74 7.82 11.13
N GLY A 87 4.50 6.87 12.02
CA GLY A 87 3.66 7.07 13.18
C GLY A 87 4.21 8.11 14.16
N ARG A 88 3.31 8.77 14.87
CA ARG A 88 3.55 9.82 15.87
C ARG A 88 3.00 9.39 17.23
N GLY A 89 3.32 10.17 18.27
CA GLY A 89 2.81 9.91 19.62
C GLY A 89 3.10 8.48 20.10
N GLU A 90 2.05 7.75 20.47
CA GLU A 90 2.12 6.34 20.91
C GLU A 90 2.48 5.40 19.75
N SER A 91 2.10 5.74 18.52
CA SER A 91 2.48 5.04 17.30
C SER A 91 3.91 5.35 16.82
N ARG A 92 4.71 6.11 17.60
CA ARG A 92 6.07 6.50 17.19
C ARG A 92 6.91 5.28 16.79
N GLY A 93 7.56 5.39 15.62
CA GLY A 93 8.41 4.34 15.08
C GLY A 93 7.65 3.21 14.38
N MET A 94 6.32 3.30 14.28
CA MET A 94 5.56 2.52 13.30
C MET A 94 5.65 3.14 11.91
N HIS A 95 5.63 2.32 10.88
CA HIS A 95 5.60 2.74 9.49
C HIS A 95 4.37 2.19 8.78
N VAL A 96 3.60 3.05 8.13
CA VAL A 96 2.40 2.67 7.38
C VAL A 96 2.65 2.84 5.89
N LEU A 97 2.56 1.74 5.14
CA LEU A 97 2.52 1.78 3.68
C LEU A 97 1.13 2.25 3.23
N LEU A 98 1.08 3.35 2.49
CA LEU A 98 -0.15 3.94 1.98
C LEU A 98 -0.35 3.54 0.52
N LEU A 99 -1.45 2.82 0.23
CA LEU A 99 -1.77 2.29 -1.09
C LEU A 99 -3.08 2.88 -1.59
N ARG A 100 -3.02 3.85 -2.51
CA ARG A 100 -4.22 4.51 -3.05
C ARG A 100 -4.82 3.74 -4.21
N ALA A 101 -6.13 3.49 -4.18
CA ALA A 101 -6.85 2.75 -5.22
C ALA A 101 -6.69 3.36 -6.62
N ASP A 102 -6.63 4.69 -6.71
CA ASP A 102 -6.41 5.42 -7.97
C ASP A 102 -5.07 5.11 -8.65
N SER A 103 -4.09 4.65 -7.87
CA SER A 103 -2.77 4.24 -8.36
C SER A 103 -2.77 2.82 -8.91
N TYR A 104 -3.84 2.06 -8.71
CA TYR A 104 -4.01 0.66 -9.11
C TYR A 104 -5.15 0.49 -10.12
N ARG A 105 -5.33 1.49 -10.99
CA ARG A 105 -6.35 1.43 -12.05
C ARG A 105 -5.91 0.58 -13.23
N PHE A 106 -6.87 -0.11 -13.85
CA PHE A 106 -6.65 -0.97 -15.01
C PHE A 106 -7.73 -0.81 -16.09
N PHE A 107 -7.47 -1.42 -17.26
CA PHE A 107 -8.43 -1.56 -18.35
C PHE A 107 -9.11 -2.93 -18.32
N ARG A 108 -10.39 -2.97 -18.69
CA ARG A 108 -11.12 -4.23 -18.91
C ARG A 108 -11.42 -4.48 -20.39
N GLU A 109 -11.35 -3.43 -21.22
CA GLU A 109 -11.69 -3.49 -22.63
C GLU A 109 -10.62 -4.27 -23.42
N PRO A 110 -11.00 -5.32 -24.17
CA PRO A 110 -10.05 -6.11 -24.96
C PRO A 110 -9.20 -5.27 -25.91
N ASP A 111 -9.78 -4.23 -26.52
CA ASP A 111 -9.06 -3.33 -27.43
C ASP A 111 -7.99 -2.50 -26.71
N ALA A 112 -8.24 -2.09 -25.46
CA ALA A 112 -7.24 -1.36 -24.68
C ALA A 112 -6.09 -2.30 -24.27
N LEU A 113 -6.41 -3.52 -23.83
CA LEU A 113 -5.43 -4.54 -23.47
C LEU A 113 -4.56 -4.96 -24.65
N GLN A 114 -5.15 -5.16 -25.84
CA GLN A 114 -4.41 -5.48 -27.06
C GLN A 114 -3.43 -4.37 -27.49
N ARG A 115 -3.70 -3.13 -27.08
CA ARG A 115 -2.83 -1.97 -27.32
C ARG A 115 -1.81 -1.74 -26.19
N GLY A 116 -1.67 -2.67 -25.25
CA GLY A 116 -0.71 -2.60 -24.15
C GLY A 116 -1.21 -1.86 -22.91
N GLY A 117 -2.53 -1.69 -22.75
CA GLY A 117 -3.11 -1.23 -21.50
C GLY A 117 -2.86 -2.21 -20.36
N ILE A 118 -2.68 -1.69 -19.15
CA ILE A 118 -2.45 -2.52 -17.96
C ILE A 118 -3.75 -3.26 -17.57
N SER A 119 -3.63 -4.56 -17.37
CA SER A 119 -4.72 -5.45 -16.96
C SER A 119 -4.87 -5.54 -15.44
N GLU A 120 -6.02 -6.07 -15.01
CA GLU A 120 -6.28 -6.38 -13.59
C GLU A 120 -5.17 -7.25 -13.00
N ARG A 121 -4.78 -8.32 -13.71
CA ARG A 121 -3.73 -9.25 -13.25
C ARG A 121 -2.38 -8.56 -13.07
N GLU A 122 -2.02 -7.61 -13.92
CA GLU A 122 -0.77 -6.84 -13.79
C GLU A 122 -0.83 -5.90 -12.59
N ILE A 123 -1.98 -5.28 -12.34
CA ILE A 123 -2.22 -4.48 -11.14
C ILE A 123 -2.16 -5.34 -9.87
N GLU A 124 -2.77 -6.53 -9.85
CA GLU A 124 -2.67 -7.45 -8.70
C GLU A 124 -1.21 -7.86 -8.46
N ALA A 125 -0.47 -8.19 -9.52
CA ALA A 125 0.96 -8.53 -9.42
C ALA A 125 1.78 -7.36 -8.89
N ARG A 126 1.51 -6.13 -9.34
CA ARG A 126 2.15 -4.93 -8.82
C ARG A 126 1.82 -4.70 -7.35
N LEU A 127 0.57 -4.87 -6.93
CA LEU A 127 0.17 -4.73 -5.52
C LEU A 127 0.96 -5.68 -4.62
N ARG A 128 1.14 -6.94 -5.05
CA ARG A 128 1.98 -7.92 -4.35
C ARG A 128 3.45 -7.50 -4.31
N GLN A 129 3.98 -6.97 -5.42
CA GLN A 129 5.35 -6.48 -5.50
C GLN A 129 5.59 -5.29 -4.56
N ASP A 130 4.68 -4.31 -4.54
CA ASP A 130 4.80 -3.12 -3.69
C ASP A 130 4.81 -3.50 -2.20
N LEU A 131 3.97 -4.47 -1.78
CA LEU A 131 4.02 -5.02 -0.43
C LEU A 131 5.37 -5.71 -0.15
N ARG A 132 5.84 -6.53 -1.07
CA ARG A 132 7.14 -7.22 -0.92
C ARG A 132 8.28 -6.23 -0.74
N ASP A 133 8.34 -5.20 -1.59
CA ASP A 133 9.37 -4.17 -1.55
C ASP A 133 9.33 -3.40 -0.21
N PHE A 134 8.13 -3.12 0.30
CA PHE A 134 7.96 -2.52 1.63
C PHE A 134 8.51 -3.41 2.75
N ILE A 135 8.18 -4.71 2.74
CA ILE A 135 8.66 -5.65 3.76
C ILE A 135 10.19 -5.83 3.67
N GLU A 136 10.75 -5.90 2.47
CA GLU A 136 12.20 -5.98 2.27
C GLU A 136 12.90 -4.71 2.78
N PHE A 137 12.32 -3.53 2.52
CA PHE A 137 12.79 -2.26 3.07
C PHE A 137 12.79 -2.28 4.61
N GLU A 138 11.68 -2.69 5.24
CA GLU A 138 11.57 -2.73 6.71
C GLU A 138 12.55 -3.71 7.36
N ARG A 139 12.72 -4.90 6.76
CA ARG A 139 13.72 -5.89 7.21
C ARG A 139 15.15 -5.33 7.13
N SER A 140 15.50 -4.65 6.03
CA SER A 140 16.82 -4.04 5.84
C SER A 140 17.10 -2.93 6.88
N ARG A 141 16.09 -2.14 7.21
CA ARG A 141 16.16 -1.07 8.21
C ARG A 141 16.33 -1.62 9.62
N GLY A 142 15.62 -2.70 9.96
CA GLY A 142 15.78 -3.41 11.23
C GLY A 142 17.20 -3.98 11.39
N ALA A 143 17.75 -4.59 10.35
CA ALA A 143 19.11 -5.11 10.35
C ALA A 143 20.18 -4.02 10.57
N ASN A 144 20.05 -2.88 9.89
CA ASN A 144 20.98 -1.76 10.03
C ASN A 144 20.86 -1.02 11.37
N SER A 145 19.66 -1.02 11.97
CA SER A 145 19.44 -0.43 13.31
C SER A 145 20.05 -1.28 14.43
N GLY A 146 20.14 -2.61 14.25
CA GLY A 146 20.82 -3.51 15.19
C GLY A 146 22.35 -3.47 15.11
N ALA A 147 22.92 -3.09 13.96
CA ALA A 147 24.37 -2.99 13.75
C ALA A 147 25.01 -1.75 14.41
N SER A 148 24.21 -0.74 14.80
CA SER A 148 24.71 0.51 15.41
C SER A 148 24.86 0.44 16.94
N SER A 149 24.64 -0.71 17.57
CA SER A 149 24.71 -0.87 19.04
C SER A 149 26.05 -1.42 19.54
N LEU A 150 27.11 -1.35 18.74
CA LEU A 150 28.47 -1.79 19.11
C LEU A 150 29.50 -0.70 18.76
N GLN A 151 29.45 0.44 19.46
CA GLN A 151 30.59 1.36 19.61
C GLN A 151 30.60 1.96 21.01
#